data_AF-A0A0B1SNP8-F1
#
_entry.id   AF-A0A0B1SNP8-F1
#
_cell.length_a   1.000
_cell.length_b   1.000
_cell.length_c   1.000
_cell.angle_alpha   90.00
_cell.angle_beta   90.00
_cell.angle_gamma   90.00
#
_symmetry.space_group_name_H-M   'P 1'
#
loop_
_entity.id
_entity.type
_entity.pdbx_description
1 polymer ?
#
loop_
_entity_poly.entity_id
_entity_poly.type
_entity_poly.pdbx_seq_one_letter_code
_entity_poly.pdbx_strand_id
1 'polypeptide(L)'
;MPTMKASDDQLTAYIRHFEHQRRTYGGVHVIVNLVNQTGREKKIGSELERIVQQANLSYVRYNPFDFHKECHAMQWHRLSILRDQLRHEITQFGFFATSDVEEPDFPQRYQTGFFRTNCMDCLDRTNVVQALIARESLTDQLYYLGILTGGQRVETCEDLETSFKHLWADNGDECSRQYAGTGALKADFTRLGKRTYTGAINDGINAITRYFRNNFADGYRQDAMDVFLGNYVIDVHNLPSSLEATLISLDQNGIALLAACFAMAMTILCVLVAENISATIFWLAVFLVCMMFIFLNGEDFVNAPKLKLD
;
A
#
# COMPACT_ATOMS: atom_id res chain seq x y z
N MET A 1 -7.08 9.46 17.82
CA MET A 1 -6.60 8.26 17.08
C MET A 1 -7.72 7.22 17.04
N PRO A 2 -8.05 6.68 15.86
CA PRO A 2 -9.02 5.60 15.77
C PRO A 2 -8.53 4.40 16.59
N THR A 3 -9.42 3.87 17.41
CA THR A 3 -9.16 2.69 18.24
C THR A 3 -10.14 1.60 17.81
N MET A 4 -9.69 0.35 17.77
CA MET A 4 -10.61 -0.75 17.52
C MET A 4 -11.62 -0.80 18.67
N LYS A 5 -12.91 -0.79 18.34
CA LYS A 5 -13.97 -0.97 19.33
C LYS A 5 -13.92 -2.41 19.80
N ALA A 6 -13.58 -2.62 21.07
CA ALA A 6 -13.50 -3.95 21.67
C ALA A 6 -14.84 -4.70 21.69
N SER A 7 -15.96 -3.98 21.50
CA SER A 7 -17.31 -4.53 21.41
C SER A 7 -17.65 -5.16 20.06
N ASP A 8 -16.87 -4.87 19.02
CA ASP A 8 -17.19 -5.35 17.68
C ASP A 8 -16.85 -6.85 17.54
N ASP A 9 -17.72 -7.61 16.88
CA ASP A 9 -17.51 -9.04 16.64
C ASP A 9 -16.49 -9.28 15.50
N GLN A 10 -15.23 -9.11 15.85
CA GLN A 10 -14.11 -9.31 14.92
C GLN A 10 -13.93 -10.78 14.53
N LEU A 11 -14.29 -11.72 15.41
CA LEU A 11 -14.09 -13.14 15.17
C LEU A 11 -15.07 -13.68 14.13
N THR A 12 -16.37 -13.41 14.29
CA THR A 12 -17.38 -13.89 13.34
C THR A 12 -17.19 -13.25 11.98
N ALA A 13 -16.86 -11.94 11.94
CA ALA A 13 -16.52 -11.25 10.71
C ALA A 13 -15.31 -11.89 10.02
N TYR A 14 -14.25 -12.20 10.78
CA TYR A 14 -13.06 -12.88 10.28
C TYR A 14 -13.40 -14.27 9.70
N ILE A 15 -14.12 -15.11 10.44
CA ILE A 15 -14.49 -16.46 9.99
C ILE A 15 -15.29 -16.37 8.69
N ARG A 16 -16.32 -15.52 8.65
CA ARG A 16 -17.16 -15.34 7.46
C ARG A 16 -16.36 -14.86 6.26
N HIS A 17 -15.42 -13.93 6.46
CA HIS A 17 -14.52 -13.46 5.40
C HIS A 17 -13.65 -14.59 4.87
N PHE A 18 -13.01 -15.37 5.74
CA PHE A 18 -12.11 -16.46 5.31
C PHE A 18 -12.85 -17.65 4.69
N GLU A 19 -14.09 -17.92 5.10
CA GLU A 19 -14.97 -18.87 4.41
C GLU A 19 -15.32 -18.39 3.01
N HIS A 20 -15.66 -17.11 2.85
CA HIS A 20 -15.94 -16.54 1.53
C HIS A 20 -14.71 -16.63 0.61
N GLN A 21 -13.53 -16.25 1.11
CA GLN A 21 -12.26 -16.38 0.38
C GLN A 21 -11.99 -17.83 -0.05
N ARG A 22 -12.28 -18.80 0.83
CA ARG A 22 -12.08 -20.23 0.52
C ARG A 22 -13.05 -20.72 -0.55
N ARG A 23 -14.28 -20.21 -0.58
CA ARG A 23 -15.25 -20.53 -1.65
C ARG A 23 -14.82 -19.96 -2.99
N THR A 24 -14.20 -18.79 -3.01
CA THR A 24 -13.77 -18.10 -4.24
C THR A 24 -12.48 -18.66 -4.80
N TYR A 25 -11.44 -18.80 -3.99
CA TYR A 25 -10.10 -19.17 -4.45
C TYR A 25 -9.76 -20.64 -4.22
N GLY A 26 -10.48 -21.32 -3.31
CA GLY A 26 -10.19 -22.70 -2.94
C GLY A 26 -8.87 -22.86 -2.17
N GLY A 27 -8.62 -24.09 -1.73
CA GLY A 27 -7.29 -24.47 -1.24
C GLY A 27 -6.90 -23.98 0.15
N VAL A 28 -5.58 -23.96 0.38
CA VAL A 28 -4.93 -23.49 1.62
C VAL A 28 -4.53 -22.02 1.48
N HIS A 29 -4.68 -21.25 2.55
CA HIS A 29 -4.43 -19.81 2.55
C HIS A 29 -3.22 -19.50 3.43
N VAL A 30 -2.28 -18.70 2.93
CA VAL A 30 -1.16 -18.19 3.74
C VAL A 30 -1.27 -16.68 3.84
N ILE A 31 -1.47 -16.17 5.05
CA ILE A 31 -1.44 -14.73 5.34
C ILE A 31 0.01 -14.34 5.60
N VAL A 32 0.57 -13.51 4.74
CA VAL A 32 1.89 -12.89 4.93
C VAL A 32 1.67 -11.48 5.47
N ASN A 33 1.84 -11.30 6.78
CA ASN A 33 1.57 -10.04 7.45
C ASN A 33 2.85 -9.22 7.61
N LEU A 34 2.94 -8.09 6.90
CA LEU A 34 4.13 -7.22 6.84
C LEU A 34 4.09 -6.05 7.85
N VAL A 35 3.15 -6.13 8.79
CA VAL A 35 2.89 -5.13 9.81
C VAL A 35 4.04 -5.11 10.81
N ASN A 36 4.50 -3.91 11.14
CA ASN A 36 5.59 -3.66 12.06
C ASN A 36 5.22 -4.13 13.46
N GLN A 37 6.13 -4.85 14.10
CA GLN A 37 5.91 -5.36 15.46
C GLN A 37 6.14 -4.29 16.54
N THR A 38 6.42 -3.04 16.12
CA THR A 38 6.66 -1.89 16.99
C THR A 38 5.78 -0.71 16.59
N GLY A 39 5.55 0.20 17.53
CA GLY A 39 4.79 1.42 17.28
C GLY A 39 3.28 1.19 17.08
N ARG A 40 2.68 2.01 16.21
CA ARG A 40 1.22 2.08 16.00
C ARG A 40 0.66 0.81 15.34
N GLU A 41 1.39 0.29 14.36
CA GLU A 41 1.06 -0.91 13.57
C GLU A 41 0.89 -2.16 14.46
N LYS A 42 1.65 -2.25 15.57
CA LYS A 42 1.62 -3.40 16.50
C LYS A 42 0.23 -3.72 17.02
N LYS A 43 -0.58 -2.71 17.35
CA LYS A 43 -1.91 -2.94 17.95
C LYS A 43 -2.83 -3.73 17.03
N ILE A 44 -2.86 -3.36 15.75
CA ILE A 44 -3.67 -4.06 14.74
C ILE A 44 -3.04 -5.41 14.40
N GLY A 45 -1.72 -5.49 14.29
CA GLY A 45 -1.02 -6.75 14.03
C GLY A 45 -1.27 -7.81 15.12
N SER A 46 -1.18 -7.41 16.39
CA SER A 46 -1.44 -8.30 17.54
C SER A 46 -2.90 -8.73 17.63
N GLU A 47 -3.85 -7.86 17.27
CA GLU A 47 -5.26 -8.23 17.27
C GLU A 47 -5.60 -9.22 16.14
N LEU A 48 -5.04 -9.01 14.94
CA LEU A 48 -5.17 -9.98 13.86
C LEU A 48 -4.58 -11.33 14.25
N GLU A 49 -3.40 -11.35 14.86
CA GLU A 49 -2.78 -12.58 15.37
C GLU A 49 -3.66 -13.29 16.40
N ARG A 50 -4.24 -12.53 17.35
CA ARG A 50 -5.17 -13.05 18.35
C ARG A 50 -6.40 -13.69 17.70
N ILE A 51 -7.01 -13.02 16.72
CA ILE A 51 -8.21 -13.52 16.03
C ILE A 51 -7.88 -14.76 15.20
N VAL A 52 -6.75 -14.79 14.49
CA VAL A 52 -6.32 -15.97 13.73
C VAL A 52 -6.16 -17.17 14.65
N GLN A 53 -5.49 -16.99 15.79
CA GLN A 53 -5.30 -18.06 16.79
C GLN A 53 -6.63 -18.52 17.39
N GLN A 54 -7.55 -17.59 17.65
CA GLN A 54 -8.88 -17.91 18.19
C GLN A 54 -9.76 -18.65 17.18
N ALA A 55 -9.74 -18.24 15.91
CA ALA A 55 -10.50 -18.88 14.83
C ALA A 55 -9.95 -20.28 14.49
N ASN A 56 -8.63 -20.47 14.62
CA ASN A 56 -7.91 -21.73 14.42
C ASN A 56 -8.38 -22.52 13.17
N LEU A 57 -8.51 -21.81 12.05
CA LEU A 57 -8.96 -22.40 10.80
C LEU A 57 -7.86 -23.30 10.23
N SER A 58 -8.15 -24.59 10.05
CA SER A 58 -7.17 -25.60 9.61
C SER A 58 -6.54 -25.35 8.25
N TYR A 59 -7.16 -24.50 7.43
CA TYR A 59 -6.74 -24.15 6.07
C TYR A 59 -6.06 -22.79 6.00
N VAL A 60 -5.82 -22.12 7.13
CA VAL A 60 -5.19 -20.79 7.18
C VAL A 60 -3.89 -20.85 7.97
N ARG A 61 -2.77 -20.52 7.31
CA ARG A 61 -1.47 -20.31 7.95
C ARG A 61 -1.22 -18.81 8.08
N TYR A 62 -0.77 -18.37 9.25
CA TYR A 62 -0.36 -16.98 9.47
C TYR A 62 1.16 -16.88 9.62
N ASN A 63 1.76 -16.00 8.81
CA ASN A 63 3.19 -15.75 8.75
C ASN A 63 3.46 -14.27 9.04
N PRO A 64 3.74 -13.89 10.31
CA PRO A 64 4.14 -12.53 10.64
C PRO A 64 5.60 -12.29 10.19
N PHE A 65 5.82 -11.22 9.44
CA PHE A 65 7.15 -10.83 8.97
C PHE A 65 7.37 -9.33 9.18
N ASP A 66 8.25 -8.97 10.11
CA ASP A 66 8.55 -7.56 10.40
C ASP A 66 9.45 -6.98 9.30
N PHE A 67 8.83 -6.37 8.29
CA PHE A 67 9.55 -5.81 7.16
C PHE A 67 10.52 -4.67 7.56
N HIS A 68 10.22 -3.87 8.59
CA HIS A 68 11.08 -2.74 8.96
C HIS A 68 12.30 -3.19 9.75
N LYS A 69 12.12 -4.16 10.66
CA LYS A 69 13.22 -4.77 11.41
C LYS A 69 14.12 -5.60 10.48
N GLU A 70 13.52 -6.36 9.57
CA GLU A 70 14.24 -7.29 8.70
C GLU A 70 14.75 -6.67 7.40
N CYS A 71 14.23 -5.52 6.94
CA CYS A 71 14.73 -4.85 5.73
C CYS A 71 15.32 -3.46 6.00
N HIS A 72 15.73 -3.18 7.24
CA HIS A 72 16.43 -1.95 7.58
C HIS A 72 17.65 -1.76 6.65
N ALA A 73 17.82 -0.55 6.12
CA ALA A 73 18.86 -0.18 5.16
C ALA A 73 18.83 -0.93 3.81
N MET A 74 17.65 -1.35 3.32
CA MET A 74 17.50 -1.96 1.99
C MET A 74 18.42 -3.19 1.82
N GLN A 75 18.52 -4.04 2.84
CA GLN A 75 19.33 -5.26 2.82
C GLN A 75 18.48 -6.44 2.32
N TRP A 76 18.34 -6.54 1.00
CA TRP A 76 17.51 -7.51 0.28
C TRP A 76 17.94 -8.97 0.45
N HIS A 77 19.14 -9.21 1.00
CA HIS A 77 19.53 -10.55 1.46
C HIS A 77 18.51 -11.10 2.48
N ARG A 78 17.76 -10.28 3.21
CA ARG A 78 16.78 -10.78 4.18
C ARG A 78 15.41 -11.11 3.59
N LEU A 79 15.13 -10.74 2.33
CA LEU A 79 14.00 -11.30 1.59
C LEU A 79 14.22 -12.78 1.27
N SER A 80 15.46 -13.26 1.23
CA SER A 80 15.74 -14.69 1.12
C SER A 80 15.18 -15.45 2.33
N ILE A 81 15.14 -14.85 3.52
CA ILE A 81 14.53 -15.45 4.71
C ILE A 81 13.03 -15.66 4.49
N LEU A 82 12.33 -14.63 4.00
CA LEU A 82 10.90 -14.74 3.70
C LEU A 82 10.65 -15.75 2.58
N ARG A 83 11.47 -15.73 1.52
CA ARG A 83 11.43 -16.74 0.47
C ARG A 83 11.56 -18.14 1.06
N ASP A 84 12.55 -18.38 1.91
CA ASP A 84 12.82 -19.69 2.48
C ASP A 84 11.68 -20.14 3.42
N GLN A 85 11.04 -19.21 4.15
CA GLN A 85 9.84 -19.48 4.97
C GLN A 85 8.59 -19.87 4.17
N LEU A 86 8.47 -19.38 2.94
CA LEU A 86 7.31 -19.59 2.07
C LEU A 86 7.58 -20.62 0.96
N ARG A 87 8.84 -21.05 0.77
CA ARG A 87 9.23 -21.88 -0.37
C ARG A 87 8.44 -23.19 -0.44
N HIS A 88 8.18 -23.80 0.71
CA HIS A 88 7.39 -25.02 0.78
C HIS A 88 5.98 -24.81 0.22
N GLU A 89 5.29 -23.77 0.68
CA GLU A 89 3.94 -23.44 0.23
C GLU A 89 3.91 -22.96 -1.21
N ILE A 90 4.92 -22.23 -1.69
CA ILE A 90 4.98 -21.79 -3.09
C ILE A 90 4.98 -23.01 -4.01
N THR A 91 5.82 -24.00 -3.73
CA THR A 91 5.89 -25.22 -4.52
C THR A 91 4.66 -26.13 -4.32
N GLN A 92 4.12 -26.20 -3.09
CA GLN A 92 2.93 -27.00 -2.79
C GLN A 92 1.67 -26.44 -3.45
N PHE A 93 1.45 -25.13 -3.36
CA PHE A 93 0.29 -24.46 -3.95
C PHE A 93 0.34 -24.54 -5.48
N GLY A 94 1.55 -24.49 -6.04
CA GLY A 94 1.78 -24.61 -7.46
C GLY A 94 1.11 -23.49 -8.24
N PHE A 95 0.85 -23.77 -9.51
CA PHE A 95 0.29 -22.83 -10.46
C PHE A 95 -0.70 -23.54 -11.37
N PHE A 96 -1.57 -22.75 -12.00
CA PHE A 96 -2.45 -23.25 -13.05
C PHE A 96 -1.65 -23.47 -14.35
N ALA A 97 -1.81 -24.65 -14.95
CA ALA A 97 -1.25 -24.97 -16.25
C ALA A 97 -2.25 -25.82 -17.03
N THR A 98 -2.41 -25.50 -18.30
CA THR A 98 -3.29 -26.23 -19.22
C THR A 98 -2.61 -26.29 -20.58
N SER A 99 -2.89 -27.35 -21.33
CA SER A 99 -2.50 -27.50 -22.73
C SER A 99 -3.78 -27.68 -23.56
N ASP A 100 -3.85 -27.02 -24.71
CA ASP A 100 -4.99 -27.16 -25.64
C ASP A 100 -5.01 -28.52 -26.33
N VAL A 101 -3.84 -29.17 -26.41
CA VAL A 101 -3.66 -30.53 -26.91
C VAL A 101 -3.42 -31.44 -25.71
N GLU A 102 -4.07 -32.62 -25.67
CA GLU A 102 -3.78 -33.66 -24.67
C GLU A 102 -2.33 -34.17 -24.87
N GLU A 103 -1.37 -33.39 -24.37
CA GLU A 103 0.04 -33.76 -24.32
C GLU A 103 0.30 -34.55 -23.03
N PRO A 104 0.72 -35.82 -23.11
CA PRO A 104 0.98 -36.66 -21.93
C PRO A 104 2.03 -36.06 -20.98
N ASP A 105 2.96 -35.27 -21.53
CA ASP A 105 4.07 -34.68 -20.80
C ASP A 105 3.66 -33.41 -20.03
N PHE A 106 2.50 -32.81 -20.35
CA PHE A 106 2.01 -31.58 -19.72
C PHE A 106 0.57 -31.74 -19.19
N PRO A 107 0.38 -32.51 -18.11
CA PRO A 107 -0.93 -32.68 -17.51
C PRO A 107 -1.51 -31.35 -17.04
N GLN A 108 -2.85 -31.26 -17.06
CA GLN A 108 -3.52 -30.09 -16.50
C GLN A 108 -3.24 -29.98 -14.99
N ARG A 109 -2.88 -28.78 -14.53
CA ARG A 109 -2.58 -28.49 -13.13
C ARG A 109 -3.45 -27.35 -12.63
N TYR A 110 -3.90 -27.47 -11.39
CA TYR A 110 -4.67 -26.44 -10.71
C TYR A 110 -3.89 -25.94 -9.49
N GLN A 111 -4.00 -24.65 -9.23
CA GLN A 111 -3.46 -24.03 -8.02
C GLN A 111 -4.25 -24.52 -6.81
N THR A 112 -3.56 -24.94 -5.76
CA THR A 112 -4.17 -25.57 -4.56
C THR A 112 -4.12 -24.68 -3.31
N GLY A 113 -3.64 -23.45 -3.44
CA GLY A 113 -3.61 -22.46 -2.37
C GLY A 113 -3.12 -21.10 -2.84
N PHE A 114 -3.23 -20.08 -2.00
CA PHE A 114 -2.82 -18.73 -2.35
C PHE A 114 -2.23 -17.95 -1.17
N PHE A 115 -1.50 -16.89 -1.50
CA PHE A 115 -0.90 -15.98 -0.54
C PHE A 115 -1.70 -14.69 -0.46
N ARG A 116 -2.00 -14.25 0.76
CA ARG A 116 -2.57 -12.94 1.05
C ARG A 116 -1.52 -12.09 1.75
N THR A 117 -1.01 -11.06 1.07
CA THR A 117 -0.08 -10.10 1.65
C THR A 117 -0.84 -8.94 2.28
N ASN A 118 -0.58 -8.66 3.55
CA ASN A 118 -1.17 -7.54 4.28
C ASN A 118 -0.08 -6.55 4.69
N CYS A 119 -0.39 -5.25 4.61
CA CYS A 119 0.47 -4.16 5.06
C CYS A 119 -0.43 -2.98 5.45
N MET A 120 -0.13 -2.30 6.56
CA MET A 120 -0.93 -1.16 7.01
C MET A 120 -0.60 0.12 6.25
N ASP A 121 0.70 0.39 6.01
CA ASP A 121 1.14 1.74 5.60
C ASP A 121 1.73 1.84 4.18
N CYS A 122 1.91 0.74 3.41
CA CYS A 122 2.30 0.90 2.00
C CYS A 122 2.07 -0.31 1.10
N LEU A 123 1.53 0.00 -0.08
CA LEU A 123 1.47 -0.87 -1.25
C LEU A 123 2.87 -1.30 -1.73
N ASP A 124 3.89 -0.46 -1.52
CA ASP A 124 5.26 -0.74 -1.98
C ASP A 124 5.83 -2.01 -1.33
N ARG A 125 5.58 -2.22 -0.02
CA ARG A 125 6.00 -3.45 0.71
C ARG A 125 5.31 -4.69 0.17
N THR A 126 4.01 -4.62 -0.11
CA THR A 126 3.24 -5.76 -0.62
C THR A 126 3.63 -6.10 -2.05
N ASN A 127 3.88 -5.10 -2.90
CA ASN A 127 4.32 -5.33 -4.29
C ASN A 127 5.66 -6.07 -4.33
N VAL A 128 6.60 -5.70 -3.45
CA VAL A 128 7.90 -6.39 -3.34
C VAL A 128 7.74 -7.86 -2.95
N VAL A 129 6.91 -8.16 -1.95
CA VAL A 129 6.70 -9.54 -1.49
C VAL A 129 5.94 -10.36 -2.52
N GLN A 130 4.96 -9.77 -3.20
CA GLN A 130 4.23 -10.41 -4.30
C GLN A 130 5.17 -10.69 -5.48
N ALA A 131 6.03 -9.74 -5.85
CA ALA A 131 7.04 -9.95 -6.89
C ALA A 131 8.01 -11.08 -6.54
N LEU A 132 8.39 -11.23 -5.26
CA LEU A 132 9.21 -12.34 -4.81
C LEU A 132 8.50 -13.68 -4.99
N ILE A 133 7.25 -13.79 -4.51
CA ILE A 133 6.46 -15.03 -4.63
C ILE A 133 6.25 -15.38 -6.11
N ALA A 134 5.92 -14.39 -6.93
CA ALA A 134 5.71 -14.57 -8.37
C ALA A 134 6.97 -15.02 -9.10
N ARG A 135 8.15 -14.57 -8.67
CA ARG A 135 9.44 -14.98 -9.26
C ARG A 135 9.77 -16.43 -8.98
N GLU A 136 9.53 -16.88 -7.75
CA GLU A 136 9.68 -18.30 -7.38
C GLU A 136 8.70 -19.17 -8.16
N SER A 137 7.43 -18.73 -8.26
CA SER A 137 6.42 -19.42 -9.07
C SER A 137 6.78 -19.45 -10.56
N LEU A 138 7.31 -18.36 -11.11
CA LEU A 138 7.77 -18.29 -12.51
C LEU A 138 8.94 -19.23 -12.75
N THR A 139 9.86 -19.33 -11.79
CA THR A 139 10.97 -20.30 -11.87
C THR A 139 10.41 -21.73 -11.96
N ASP A 140 9.45 -22.09 -11.10
CA ASP A 140 8.81 -23.42 -11.11
C ASP A 140 8.03 -23.66 -12.42
N GLN A 141 7.39 -22.65 -12.98
CA GLN A 141 6.71 -22.71 -14.29
C GLN A 141 7.68 -22.96 -15.43
N LEU A 142 8.80 -22.26 -15.49
CA LEU A 142 9.77 -22.42 -16.57
C LEU A 142 10.51 -23.76 -16.48
N TYR A 143 10.71 -24.30 -15.27
CA TYR A 143 11.17 -25.68 -15.09
C TYR A 143 10.15 -26.69 -15.58
N TYR A 144 8.87 -26.49 -15.25
CA TYR A 144 7.80 -27.36 -15.71
C TYR A 144 7.72 -27.40 -17.24
N LEU A 145 7.91 -26.25 -17.91
CA LEU A 145 7.95 -26.14 -19.37
C LEU A 145 9.26 -26.62 -20.01
N GLY A 146 10.25 -27.04 -19.22
CA GLY A 146 11.57 -27.45 -19.72
C GLY A 146 12.41 -26.32 -20.33
N ILE A 147 12.03 -25.05 -20.12
CA ILE A 147 12.76 -23.86 -20.60
C ILE A 147 14.01 -23.62 -19.76
N LEU A 148 13.89 -23.71 -18.43
CA LEU A 148 15.02 -23.65 -17.52
C LEU A 148 15.54 -25.07 -17.24
N THR A 149 16.87 -25.23 -17.27
CA THR A 149 17.53 -26.51 -17.01
C THR A 149 18.70 -26.33 -16.02
N GLY A 150 19.16 -27.42 -15.40
CA GLY A 150 20.46 -27.46 -14.71
C GLY A 150 20.62 -26.49 -13.52
N GLY A 151 19.56 -26.19 -12.76
CA GLY A 151 19.67 -25.32 -11.59
C GLY A 151 19.59 -23.81 -11.90
N GLN A 152 19.35 -23.44 -13.16
CA GLN A 152 19.06 -22.06 -13.56
C GLN A 152 17.84 -21.50 -12.82
N ARG A 153 17.85 -20.19 -12.56
CA ARG A 153 16.73 -19.47 -11.96
C ARG A 153 16.43 -18.23 -12.77
N VAL A 154 15.25 -17.65 -12.59
CA VAL A 154 14.89 -16.39 -13.24
C VAL A 154 15.95 -15.30 -12.97
N GLU A 155 16.48 -15.23 -11.74
CA GLU A 155 17.49 -14.22 -11.38
C GLU A 155 18.83 -14.41 -12.08
N THR A 156 19.13 -15.62 -12.57
CA THR A 156 20.38 -15.93 -13.27
C THR A 156 20.33 -15.58 -14.75
N CYS A 157 19.14 -15.33 -15.30
CA CYS A 157 18.92 -14.96 -16.69
C CYS A 157 18.71 -13.43 -16.78
N GLU A 158 19.74 -12.69 -17.18
CA GLU A 158 19.77 -11.22 -17.11
C GLU A 158 18.61 -10.53 -17.84
N ASP A 159 18.31 -10.94 -19.08
CA ASP A 159 17.22 -10.35 -19.89
C ASP A 159 15.84 -10.62 -19.27
N LEU A 160 15.64 -11.82 -18.74
CA LEU A 160 14.38 -12.23 -18.11
C LEU A 160 14.19 -11.50 -16.77
N GLU A 161 15.23 -11.44 -15.93
CA GLU A 161 15.19 -10.72 -14.66
C GLU A 161 14.95 -9.22 -14.86
N THR A 162 15.55 -8.62 -15.89
CA THR A 162 15.34 -7.20 -16.23
C THR A 162 13.89 -6.95 -16.65
N SER A 163 13.36 -7.80 -17.53
CA SER A 163 11.96 -7.72 -17.97
C SER A 163 10.98 -7.92 -16.80
N PHE A 164 11.27 -8.87 -15.92
CA PHE A 164 10.48 -9.14 -14.73
C PHE A 164 10.46 -7.94 -13.77
N LYS A 165 11.61 -7.32 -13.51
CA LYS A 165 11.73 -6.12 -12.66
C LYS A 165 10.94 -4.95 -13.23
N HIS A 166 11.00 -4.73 -14.54
CA HIS A 166 10.24 -3.67 -15.20
C HIS A 166 8.73 -3.89 -15.06
N LEU A 167 8.25 -5.10 -15.37
CA LEU A 167 6.84 -5.45 -15.23
C LEU A 167 6.31 -5.21 -13.80
N TRP A 168 7.05 -5.66 -12.78
CA TRP A 168 6.63 -5.50 -11.39
C TRP A 168 6.76 -4.07 -10.85
N ALA A 169 7.68 -3.26 -11.41
CA ALA A 169 7.74 -1.85 -11.11
C ALA A 169 6.53 -1.11 -11.69
N ASP A 170 6.16 -1.41 -12.93
CA ASP A 170 5.01 -0.79 -13.60
C ASP A 170 3.68 -1.21 -12.94
N ASN A 171 3.55 -2.48 -12.52
CA ASN A 171 2.44 -2.94 -11.70
C ASN A 171 2.33 -2.16 -10.38
N GLY A 172 3.47 -1.95 -9.70
CA GLY A 172 3.53 -1.14 -8.48
C GLY A 172 3.09 0.32 -8.73
N ASP A 173 3.56 0.93 -9.82
CA ASP A 173 3.20 2.28 -10.22
C ASP A 173 1.70 2.42 -10.51
N GLU A 174 1.10 1.47 -11.24
CA GLU A 174 -0.33 1.48 -11.54
C GLU A 174 -1.21 1.25 -10.30
N CYS A 175 -0.87 0.26 -9.47
CA CYS A 175 -1.59 0.04 -8.22
C CYS A 175 -1.49 1.27 -7.31
N SER A 176 -0.33 1.95 -7.28
CA SER A 176 -0.14 3.16 -6.50
C SER A 176 -0.96 4.32 -7.05
N ARG A 177 -1.08 4.46 -8.37
CA ARG A 177 -1.94 5.47 -8.98
C ARG A 177 -3.39 5.28 -8.59
N GLN A 178 -3.86 4.03 -8.52
CA GLN A 178 -5.22 3.74 -8.08
C GLN A 178 -5.42 4.04 -6.58
N TYR A 179 -4.46 3.66 -5.73
CA TYR A 179 -4.58 3.83 -4.28
C TYR A 179 -4.36 5.29 -3.85
N ALA A 180 -3.21 5.87 -4.17
CA ALA A 180 -2.76 7.18 -3.69
C ALA A 180 -2.80 8.27 -4.78
N GLY A 181 -3.16 7.94 -6.01
CA GLY A 181 -3.22 8.89 -7.13
C GLY A 181 -1.86 9.23 -7.76
N THR A 182 -0.76 8.73 -7.22
CA THR A 182 0.61 8.99 -7.71
C THR A 182 1.31 7.68 -8.07
N GLY A 183 2.43 7.74 -8.78
CA GLY A 183 3.31 6.55 -8.94
C GLY A 183 3.79 5.99 -7.60
N ALA A 184 4.36 4.79 -7.63
CA ALA A 184 4.88 4.12 -6.43
C ALA A 184 6.06 4.91 -5.86
N LEU A 185 6.25 4.85 -4.54
CA LEU A 185 7.48 5.35 -3.95
C LEU A 185 8.53 4.26 -4.12
N LYS A 186 9.78 4.64 -4.39
CA LYS A 186 10.90 3.71 -4.61
C LYS A 186 10.71 2.82 -5.85
N ALA A 187 9.98 3.28 -6.86
CA ALA A 187 9.84 2.57 -8.14
C ALA A 187 11.22 2.33 -8.80
N ASP A 188 12.15 3.29 -8.65
CA ASP A 188 13.54 3.20 -9.11
C ASP A 188 14.27 2.00 -8.48
N PHE A 189 14.01 1.75 -7.21
CA PHE A 189 14.56 0.61 -6.49
C PHE A 189 14.05 -0.71 -7.08
N THR A 190 12.76 -0.81 -7.42
CA THR A 190 12.18 -2.01 -8.04
C THR A 190 12.76 -2.24 -9.44
N ARG A 191 12.94 -1.18 -10.23
CA ARG A 191 13.50 -1.25 -11.60
C ARG A 191 14.98 -1.62 -11.62
N LEU A 192 15.79 -0.98 -10.78
CA LEU A 192 17.26 -1.01 -10.89
C LEU A 192 17.96 -1.78 -9.75
N GLY A 193 17.23 -2.16 -8.70
CA GLY A 193 17.82 -2.78 -7.50
C GLY A 193 18.72 -1.85 -6.68
N LYS A 194 18.84 -0.58 -7.07
CA LYS A 194 19.62 0.47 -6.40
C LYS A 194 18.86 1.79 -6.43
N ARG A 195 19.08 2.62 -5.41
CA ARG A 195 18.50 3.96 -5.30
C ARG A 195 19.23 4.95 -6.22
N THR A 196 18.49 5.72 -7.00
CA THR A 196 19.03 6.79 -7.85
C THR A 196 18.71 8.17 -7.27
N TYR A 197 19.59 9.15 -7.50
CA TYR A 197 19.36 10.52 -7.04
C TYR A 197 18.11 11.14 -7.67
N THR A 198 17.87 10.87 -8.95
CA THR A 198 16.65 11.27 -9.69
C THR A 198 15.40 10.59 -9.12
N GLY A 199 15.49 9.30 -8.80
CA GLY A 199 14.42 8.55 -8.12
C GLY A 199 14.08 9.13 -6.75
N ALA A 200 15.08 9.56 -5.97
CA ALA A 200 14.85 10.18 -4.65
C ALA A 200 14.10 11.52 -4.74
N ILE A 201 14.35 12.33 -5.77
CA ILE A 201 13.61 13.60 -6.00
C ILE A 201 12.17 13.31 -6.40
N ASN A 202 11.95 12.38 -7.34
CA ASN A 202 10.61 11.98 -7.76
C ASN A 202 9.79 11.41 -6.61
N ASP A 203 10.42 10.62 -5.73
CA ASP A 203 9.80 10.14 -4.50
C ASP A 203 9.36 11.29 -3.58
N GLY A 204 10.15 12.36 -3.47
CA GLY A 204 9.79 13.54 -2.70
C GLY A 204 8.54 14.23 -3.26
N ILE A 205 8.49 14.42 -4.58
CA ILE A 205 7.32 15.01 -5.27
C ILE A 205 6.08 14.13 -5.08
N ASN A 206 6.23 12.81 -5.25
CA ASN A 206 5.15 11.85 -5.02
C ASN A 206 4.68 11.89 -3.57
N ALA A 207 5.58 11.94 -2.58
CA ALA A 207 5.23 12.00 -1.17
C ALA A 207 4.43 13.27 -0.83
N ILE A 208 4.84 14.43 -1.33
CA ILE A 208 4.11 15.70 -1.15
C ILE A 208 2.73 15.62 -1.80
N THR A 209 2.67 15.09 -3.03
CA THR A 209 1.41 14.94 -3.76
C THR A 209 0.45 13.99 -3.03
N ARG A 210 0.96 12.87 -2.50
CA ARG A 210 0.19 11.93 -1.68
C ARG A 210 -0.30 12.60 -0.39
N TYR A 211 0.54 13.36 0.30
CA TYR A 211 0.14 14.09 1.50
C TYR A 211 -1.03 15.04 1.20
N PHE A 212 -0.96 15.79 0.11
CA PHE A 212 -2.03 16.70 -0.28
C PHE A 212 -3.31 15.93 -0.64
N ARG A 213 -3.22 14.89 -1.47
CA ARG A 213 -4.40 14.12 -1.90
C ARG A 213 -5.06 13.36 -0.75
N ASN A 214 -4.28 12.73 0.12
CA ASN A 214 -4.79 11.97 1.26
C ASN A 214 -5.46 12.87 2.30
N ASN A 215 -5.03 14.12 2.44
CA ASN A 215 -5.67 15.04 3.39
C ASN A 215 -6.88 15.76 2.77
N PHE A 216 -6.81 16.18 1.50
CA PHE A 216 -7.83 17.08 0.93
C PHE A 216 -8.80 16.43 -0.06
N ALA A 217 -8.47 15.28 -0.64
CA ALA A 217 -9.28 14.61 -1.66
C ALA A 217 -9.79 13.22 -1.25
N ASP A 218 -9.36 12.69 -0.10
CA ASP A 218 -9.65 11.31 0.31
C ASP A 218 -11.12 11.11 0.67
N GLY A 219 -11.73 12.02 1.43
CA GLY A 219 -13.16 11.97 1.76
C GLY A 219 -14.06 11.90 0.54
N TYR A 220 -13.80 12.75 -0.47
CA TYR A 220 -14.53 12.70 -1.74
C TYR A 220 -14.33 11.37 -2.50
N ARG A 221 -13.10 10.82 -2.50
CA ARG A 221 -12.81 9.53 -3.13
C ARG A 221 -13.58 8.40 -2.44
N GLN A 222 -13.60 8.39 -1.12
CA GLN A 222 -14.31 7.39 -0.32
C GLN A 222 -15.83 7.49 -0.54
N ASP A 223 -16.39 8.71 -0.51
CA ASP A 223 -17.81 8.95 -0.82
C ASP A 223 -18.19 8.47 -2.23
N ALA A 224 -17.33 8.74 -3.23
CA ALA A 224 -17.54 8.24 -4.60
C ALA A 224 -17.50 6.70 -4.69
N MET A 225 -16.60 6.06 -3.93
CA MET A 225 -16.54 4.59 -3.85
C MET A 225 -17.80 4.02 -3.20
N ASP A 226 -18.30 4.64 -2.12
CA ASP A 226 -19.49 4.17 -1.42
C ASP A 226 -20.77 4.30 -2.27
N VAL A 227 -20.89 5.36 -3.07
CA VAL A 227 -21.95 5.47 -4.08
C VAL A 227 -21.80 4.42 -5.17
N PHE A 228 -20.59 4.24 -5.72
CA PHE A 228 -20.34 3.29 -6.82
C PHE A 228 -20.59 1.84 -6.41
N LEU A 229 -20.17 1.45 -5.20
CA LEU A 229 -20.37 0.10 -4.66
C LEU A 229 -21.79 -0.13 -4.13
N GLY A 230 -22.64 0.91 -4.10
CA GLY A 230 -24.01 0.83 -3.60
C GLY A 230 -24.11 0.77 -2.08
N ASN A 231 -23.05 1.13 -1.35
CA ASN A 231 -23.07 1.25 0.11
C ASN A 231 -23.93 2.46 0.55
N TYR A 232 -24.07 3.46 -0.32
CA TYR A 232 -24.95 4.61 -0.14
C TYR A 232 -25.87 4.78 -1.35
N VAL A 233 -27.19 4.85 -1.10
CA VAL A 233 -28.19 5.12 -2.13
C VAL A 233 -28.58 6.58 -2.07
N ILE A 234 -28.36 7.31 -3.17
CA ILE A 234 -28.66 8.74 -3.27
C ILE A 234 -30.18 8.94 -3.30
N ASP A 235 -30.71 9.63 -2.30
CA ASP A 235 -32.06 10.18 -2.36
C ASP A 235 -32.04 11.52 -3.11
N VAL A 236 -32.60 11.53 -4.31
CA VAL A 236 -32.66 12.71 -5.20
C VAL A 236 -33.46 13.85 -4.55
N HIS A 237 -34.33 13.55 -3.59
CA HIS A 237 -35.15 14.54 -2.90
C HIS A 237 -34.51 15.06 -1.61
N ASN A 238 -33.41 14.44 -1.14
CA ASN A 238 -32.73 14.79 0.10
C ASN A 238 -31.20 14.69 -0.05
N LEU A 239 -30.66 15.43 -1.02
CA LEU A 239 -29.21 15.51 -1.23
C LEU A 239 -28.54 16.20 -0.03
N PRO A 240 -27.49 15.61 0.57
CA PRO A 240 -26.73 16.28 1.61
C PRO A 240 -26.13 17.57 1.06
N SER A 241 -26.32 18.69 1.78
CA SER A 241 -25.75 20.01 1.44
C SER A 241 -24.23 20.03 1.39
N SER A 242 -23.57 18.97 1.84
CA SER A 242 -22.13 18.80 1.90
C SER A 242 -21.53 18.15 0.64
N LEU A 243 -22.36 17.76 -0.34
CA LEU A 243 -21.95 17.21 -1.64
C LEU A 243 -21.46 18.30 -2.62
N GLU A 244 -21.68 19.58 -2.33
CA GLU A 244 -21.14 20.68 -3.14
C GLU A 244 -19.61 20.68 -3.07
N ALA A 245 -19.01 20.26 -4.17
CA ALA A 245 -17.59 20.06 -4.35
C ALA A 245 -16.83 21.39 -4.40
N THR A 246 -15.94 21.60 -3.43
CA THR A 246 -14.74 22.39 -3.70
C THR A 246 -13.56 21.69 -3.05
N LEU A 247 -12.59 21.26 -3.88
CA LEU A 247 -11.34 20.57 -3.48
C LEU A 247 -10.51 21.39 -2.47
N ILE A 248 -10.77 22.69 -2.43
CA ILE A 248 -10.37 23.63 -1.39
C ILE A 248 -11.64 24.44 -1.14
N SER A 249 -12.45 24.07 -0.14
CA SER A 249 -13.39 25.05 0.40
C SER A 249 -12.55 26.28 0.74
N LEU A 250 -12.94 27.45 0.24
CA LEU A 250 -12.35 28.72 0.67
C LEU A 250 -12.81 29.05 2.11
N ASP A 251 -12.89 28.03 2.96
CA ASP A 251 -13.12 28.18 4.38
C ASP A 251 -11.82 28.61 5.07
N GLN A 252 -11.95 28.96 6.34
CA GLN A 252 -10.88 29.45 7.21
C GLN A 252 -9.61 28.57 7.16
N ASN A 253 -9.75 27.27 6.95
CA ASN A 253 -8.68 26.28 6.84
C ASN A 253 -7.94 26.38 5.48
N GLY A 254 -8.67 26.49 4.37
CA GLY A 254 -8.07 26.72 3.05
C GLY A 254 -7.28 28.03 2.98
N ILE A 255 -7.81 29.08 3.61
CA ILE A 255 -7.15 30.39 3.73
C ILE A 255 -5.88 30.30 4.58
N ALA A 256 -5.91 29.59 5.70
CA ALA A 256 -4.74 29.39 6.56
C ALA A 256 -3.60 28.66 5.84
N LEU A 257 -3.90 27.68 4.98
CA LEU A 257 -2.91 26.96 4.18
C LEU A 257 -2.26 27.88 3.13
N LEU A 258 -3.07 28.67 2.42
CA LEU A 258 -2.58 29.65 1.44
C LEU A 258 -1.71 30.72 2.11
N ALA A 259 -2.11 31.19 3.30
CA ALA A 259 -1.35 32.15 4.09
C ALA A 259 0.01 31.57 4.55
N ALA A 260 0.05 30.31 4.97
CA ALA A 260 1.30 29.63 5.33
C ALA A 260 2.25 29.50 4.12
N CYS A 261 1.75 29.06 2.97
CA CYS A 261 2.54 28.96 1.73
C CYS A 261 3.10 30.32 1.30
N PHE A 262 2.26 31.36 1.36
CA PHE A 262 2.66 32.72 1.04
C PHE A 262 3.71 33.26 2.01
N ALA A 263 3.52 33.07 3.33
CA ALA A 263 4.47 33.50 4.34
C ALA A 263 5.83 32.80 4.21
N MET A 264 5.83 31.51 3.86
CA MET A 264 7.06 30.77 3.57
C MET A 264 7.78 31.30 2.33
N ALA A 265 7.05 31.52 1.23
CA ALA A 265 7.63 32.08 0.01
C ALA A 265 8.21 33.49 0.25
N MET A 266 7.50 34.33 1.00
CA MET A 266 7.98 35.66 1.40
C MET A 266 9.21 35.58 2.30
N THR A 267 9.26 34.62 3.23
CA THR A 267 10.45 34.39 4.07
C THR A 267 11.66 34.04 3.22
N ILE A 268 11.52 33.13 2.25
CA ILE A 268 12.59 32.73 1.33
C ILE A 268 13.04 33.92 0.48
N LEU A 269 12.10 34.70 -0.07
CA LEU A 269 12.40 35.89 -0.85
C LEU A 269 13.16 36.93 -0.02
N CYS A 270 12.75 37.16 1.23
CA CYS A 270 13.42 38.11 2.11
C CYS A 270 14.86 37.68 2.47
N VAL A 271 15.10 36.38 2.63
CA VAL A 271 16.44 35.82 2.86
C VAL A 271 17.32 35.90 1.62
N LEU A 272 16.79 35.57 0.45
CA LEU A 272 17.58 35.45 -0.78
C LEU A 272 17.82 36.77 -1.52
N VAL A 273 16.88 37.71 -1.42
CA VAL A 273 16.88 38.92 -2.26
C VAL A 273 16.96 40.19 -1.44
N ALA A 274 16.19 40.29 -0.36
CA ALA A 274 15.97 41.57 0.30
C ALA A 274 17.00 41.90 1.39
N GLU A 275 17.82 40.93 1.84
CA GLU A 275 18.76 41.02 2.98
C GLU A 275 18.17 41.73 4.22
N ASN A 276 16.84 41.68 4.37
CA ASN A 276 16.12 42.43 5.39
C ASN A 276 15.72 41.50 6.52
N ILE A 277 16.50 41.55 7.60
CA ILE A 277 16.34 40.70 8.78
C ILE A 277 14.96 40.92 9.42
N SER A 278 14.47 42.17 9.48
CA SER A 278 13.18 42.48 10.11
C SER A 278 11.99 41.87 9.36
N ALA A 279 11.97 41.99 8.04
CA ALA A 279 10.94 41.40 7.18
C ALA A 279 11.00 39.87 7.21
N THR A 280 12.20 39.30 7.26
CA THR A 280 12.41 37.85 7.37
C THR A 280 11.83 37.31 8.67
N ILE A 281 12.13 37.95 9.81
CA ILE A 281 11.60 37.55 11.12
C ILE A 281 10.08 37.68 11.16
N PHE A 282 9.52 38.75 10.57
CA PHE A 282 8.08 38.94 10.49
C PHE A 282 7.40 37.79 9.72
N TRP A 283 7.83 37.50 8.49
CA TRP A 283 7.23 36.45 7.69
C TRP A 283 7.45 35.05 8.28
N LEU A 284 8.59 34.83 8.93
CA LEU A 284 8.85 33.59 9.67
C LEU A 284 7.89 33.44 10.86
N ALA A 285 7.62 34.53 11.61
CA ALA A 285 6.67 34.50 12.71
C ALA A 285 5.23 34.23 12.22
N VAL A 286 4.81 34.87 11.12
CA VAL A 286 3.51 34.62 10.48
C VAL A 286 3.40 33.16 10.03
N PHE A 287 4.46 32.62 9.41
CA PHE A 287 4.52 31.22 9.02
C PHE A 287 4.38 30.29 10.22
N LEU A 288 5.12 30.53 11.31
CA LEU A 288 5.04 29.72 12.54
C LEU A 288 3.65 29.76 13.19
N VAL A 289 3.00 30.93 13.22
CA VAL A 289 1.62 31.06 13.73
C VAL A 289 0.63 30.29 12.86
N CYS A 290 0.75 30.37 11.53
CA CYS A 290 -0.10 29.60 10.62
C CYS A 290 0.15 28.10 10.78
N MET A 291 1.41 27.66 10.91
CA MET A 291 1.76 26.26 11.16
C MET A 291 1.23 25.76 12.49
N MET A 292 1.27 26.58 13.55
CA MET A 292 0.69 26.26 14.85
C MET A 292 -0.83 26.12 14.74
N PHE A 293 -1.50 27.02 14.02
CA PHE A 293 -2.94 26.93 13.77
C PHE A 293 -3.32 25.66 12.99
N ILE A 294 -2.57 25.33 11.92
CA ILE A 294 -2.76 24.10 11.14
C ILE A 294 -2.54 22.86 12.01
N PHE A 295 -1.53 22.87 12.89
CA PHE A 295 -1.26 21.73 13.76
C PHE A 295 -2.35 21.52 14.82
N LEU A 296 -2.88 22.60 15.39
CA LEU A 296 -3.93 22.55 16.41
C LEU A 296 -5.29 22.14 15.83
N ASN A 297 -5.63 22.61 14.63
CA ASN A 297 -6.89 22.32 13.97
C ASN A 297 -6.75 21.22 12.90
N GLY A 298 -5.67 20.44 12.93
CA GLY A 298 -5.30 19.55 11.82
C GLY A 298 -6.37 18.54 11.41
N GLU A 299 -7.27 18.15 12.33
CA GLU A 299 -8.41 17.27 12.01
C GLU A 299 -9.44 17.95 11.10
N ASP A 300 -9.64 19.26 11.22
CA ASP A 300 -10.59 20.04 10.40
C ASP A 300 -10.07 20.34 8.98
N PHE A 301 -8.76 20.16 8.76
CA PHE A 301 -8.13 20.28 7.44
C PHE A 301 -8.24 18.98 6.63
N VAL A 302 -8.60 17.87 7.27
CA VAL A 302 -8.77 16.58 6.60
C VAL A 302 -10.18 16.49 6.05
N ASN A 303 -10.29 16.31 4.74
CA ASN A 303 -11.55 16.01 4.07
C ASN A 303 -11.97 14.58 4.44
N ALA A 304 -12.77 14.44 5.50
CA ALA A 304 -13.35 13.19 5.93
C ALA A 304 -14.54 12.78 5.01
N PRO A 305 -14.80 11.47 4.82
CA PRO A 305 -15.97 11.00 4.09
C PRO A 305 -17.25 11.50 4.75
N LYS A 306 -18.17 12.04 3.94
CA LYS A 306 -19.39 12.71 4.40
C LYS A 306 -20.64 11.85 4.29
N LEU A 307 -20.58 10.75 3.52
CA LEU A 307 -21.73 9.87 3.29
C LEU A 307 -21.82 8.72 4.30
N LYS A 308 -20.77 8.49 5.09
CA LYS A 308 -20.75 7.42 6.09
C LYS A 308 -21.41 7.89 7.38
N LEU A 309 -22.69 7.55 7.56
CA LEU A 309 -23.37 7.63 8.86
C LEU A 309 -22.99 6.39 9.67
N ASP A 310 -22.22 6.57 10.74
CA ASP A 310 -21.96 5.53 11.74
C ASP A 310 -23.26 4.98 12.36
#